data_AF-A0A9P7SYM6-F1
#
_entry.id   AF-A0A9P7SYM6-F1
#
_cell.length_a   1.000
_cell.length_b   1.000
_cell.length_c   1.000
_cell.angle_alpha   90.00
_cell.angle_beta   90.00
_cell.angle_gamma   90.00
#
_symmetry.space_group_name_H-M   'P 1'
#
loop_
_entity.id
_entity.type
_entity.pdbx_description
1 polymer ?
#
loop_
_entity_poly.entity_id
_entity_poly.type
_entity_poly.pdbx_seq_one_letter_code
_entity_poly.pdbx_strand_id
1 'polypeptide(L)'
;MFDETRSNNPYTESVREEFCTACALHGLVQREHVERILGETSMSYEPSLEKHSKERLVQDCLADADKIQGLIRDLEKMDGNVGAVAQALVDVMRQLCHNKETMSLKMLCSQLAQKPQTLDIILLFEKPPAVLEPLCQLLDNWQYEEDQGEYQPIYEEFGSILLLVLAFSYRYKLSAADIGIVSPVSSVAKILGRAHVSRKRDDLTEQEKGHVTGWIKGLFDSDSGGLGDDLMSSCPPQDFHLLVATIFQNIVVAYTYGYLSDEALKGGIEYLVDTFLLPSLVPALRFLADYLWVEQKEQKAIIKILQLILLPTSISGEASTMLSSVRNLVANPLERSLRTYQRQDPKNQDIEPLLRALKDSLPLSRRTGSAGHCELDSWTMSSSTGMVGALRHTVQVMVQWAMHPANNMIPSSYTHRQLIAVTRVIGAKRTLRLLVDEIRSQSEAGNASIVYDVVGAMVCAPDVTNEAPPNNPMLDASGNVTAAATRPLTLRQVLGSMAEQARKLQKEDAMLADIVVRLYRRVEAHMVLPQPRAMLEAPGIQLDLTAGGSGLGDVDAMAAAAGDMSLGVPGVVAGAGGGGGGGGGGGGGLDTTGDGDLFGGLDTSMDMFGWDGMDLTGN
;
A
#
# COMPACT_ATOMS: atom_id res chain seq x y z
N MET A 1 -30.14 -1.39 -6.41
CA MET A 1 -30.52 -2.41 -7.40
C MET A 1 -30.11 -1.82 -8.73
N PHE A 2 -29.09 -2.40 -9.35
CA PHE A 2 -28.16 -1.72 -10.27
C PHE A 2 -28.82 -1.37 -11.61
N ASP A 3 -28.62 -0.14 -12.05
CA ASP A 3 -29.25 0.49 -13.23
C ASP A 3 -28.64 -0.04 -14.54
N GLU A 4 -29.52 -0.46 -15.47
CA GLU A 4 -29.23 -0.99 -16.81
C GLU A 4 -28.87 0.08 -17.85
N THR A 5 -28.83 1.36 -17.47
CA THR A 5 -28.66 2.45 -18.45
C THR A 5 -27.21 2.92 -18.66
N ARG A 6 -26.21 2.25 -18.09
CA ARG A 6 -24.79 2.51 -18.44
C ARG A 6 -24.41 1.78 -19.73
N SER A 7 -24.63 2.48 -20.84
CA SER A 7 -23.88 2.40 -22.10
C SER A 7 -22.58 1.56 -22.03
N ASN A 8 -22.61 0.38 -22.65
CA ASN A 8 -21.48 -0.42 -23.17
C ASN A 8 -20.09 0.02 -22.68
N ASN A 9 -19.74 -0.36 -21.45
CA ASN A 9 -18.34 -0.43 -21.06
C ASN A 9 -17.97 -1.91 -20.93
N PRO A 10 -17.28 -2.51 -21.92
CA PRO A 10 -17.01 -3.95 -21.95
C PRO A 10 -16.22 -4.42 -20.72
N TYR A 11 -15.46 -3.52 -20.07
CA TYR A 11 -14.78 -3.80 -18.81
C TYR A 11 -15.72 -4.00 -17.61
N THR A 12 -16.88 -3.33 -17.57
CA THR A 12 -17.82 -3.50 -16.46
C THR A 12 -18.79 -4.66 -16.65
N GLU A 13 -19.06 -5.05 -17.89
CA GLU A 13 -19.88 -6.23 -18.20
C GLU A 13 -19.10 -7.52 -17.88
N SER A 14 -17.84 -7.62 -18.32
CA SER A 14 -16.96 -8.76 -18.02
C SER A 14 -16.75 -8.97 -16.51
N VAL A 15 -16.51 -7.90 -15.74
CA VAL A 15 -16.31 -8.02 -14.27
C VAL A 15 -17.60 -8.45 -13.54
N ARG A 16 -18.78 -8.08 -14.05
CA ARG A 16 -20.07 -8.50 -13.45
C ARG A 16 -20.28 -10.00 -13.61
N GLU A 17 -19.98 -10.53 -14.80
CA GLU A 17 -20.08 -11.95 -15.10
C GLU A 17 -19.07 -12.77 -14.28
N GLU A 18 -17.80 -12.33 -14.24
CA GLU A 18 -16.74 -12.97 -13.45
C GLU A 18 -17.08 -12.99 -11.95
N PHE A 19 -17.59 -11.88 -11.41
CA PHE A 19 -18.01 -11.80 -10.00
C PHE A 19 -19.17 -12.74 -9.67
N CYS A 20 -20.21 -12.80 -10.52
CA CYS A 20 -21.33 -13.70 -10.31
C CYS A 20 -20.90 -15.17 -10.43
N THR A 21 -19.98 -15.46 -11.34
CA THR A 21 -19.38 -16.78 -11.52
C THR A 21 -18.57 -17.19 -10.31
N ALA A 22 -17.72 -16.30 -9.78
CA ALA A 22 -17.01 -16.53 -8.52
C ALA A 22 -17.97 -16.76 -7.34
N CYS A 23 -19.06 -16.00 -7.25
CA CYS A 23 -20.08 -16.21 -6.22
C CYS A 23 -20.74 -17.59 -6.33
N ALA A 24 -21.00 -18.07 -7.55
CA ALA A 24 -21.53 -19.41 -7.79
C ALA A 24 -20.50 -20.50 -7.49
N LEU A 25 -19.23 -20.29 -7.82
CA LEU A 25 -18.11 -21.19 -7.49
C LEU A 25 -17.98 -21.41 -5.97
N HIS A 26 -18.21 -20.35 -5.19
CA HIS A 26 -18.17 -20.40 -3.73
C HIS A 26 -19.51 -20.76 -3.07
N GLY A 27 -20.55 -21.06 -3.87
CA GLY A 27 -21.86 -21.47 -3.37
C GLY A 27 -22.68 -20.36 -2.70
N LEU A 28 -22.31 -19.09 -2.90
CA LEU A 28 -23.05 -17.92 -2.38
C LEU A 28 -24.33 -17.66 -3.18
N VAL A 29 -24.34 -18.09 -4.44
CA VAL A 29 -25.45 -17.98 -5.38
C VAL A 29 -25.62 -19.34 -6.07
N GLN A 30 -26.86 -19.78 -6.28
CA GLN A 30 -27.13 -20.98 -7.08
C GLN A 30 -26.83 -20.68 -8.54
N ARG A 31 -26.20 -21.62 -9.27
CA ARG A 31 -25.77 -21.42 -10.67
C ARG A 31 -26.92 -20.97 -11.58
N GLU A 32 -28.11 -21.52 -11.38
CA GLU A 32 -29.34 -21.19 -12.12
C GLU A 32 -29.81 -19.73 -11.91
N HIS A 33 -29.38 -19.09 -10.83
CA HIS A 33 -29.73 -17.71 -10.51
C HIS A 33 -28.77 -16.68 -11.10
N VAL A 34 -27.61 -17.11 -11.61
CA VAL A 34 -26.62 -16.20 -12.22
C VAL A 34 -27.18 -15.54 -13.47
N GLU A 35 -27.80 -16.32 -14.37
CA GLU A 35 -28.44 -15.79 -15.59
C GLU A 35 -29.60 -14.82 -15.26
N ARG A 36 -30.36 -15.11 -14.19
CA ARG A 36 -31.44 -14.23 -13.73
C ARG A 36 -30.92 -12.93 -13.12
N ILE A 37 -29.76 -12.95 -12.45
CA ILE A 37 -29.12 -11.77 -11.86
C ILE A 37 -28.47 -10.89 -12.93
N LEU A 38 -27.89 -11.51 -13.96
CA LEU A 38 -27.24 -10.80 -15.06
C LEU A 38 -28.24 -10.26 -16.09
N GLY A 39 -29.43 -10.85 -16.19
CA GLY A 39 -30.48 -10.41 -17.13
C GLY A 39 -30.22 -10.85 -18.57
N GLU A 40 -29.11 -11.54 -18.81
CA GLU A 40 -28.65 -12.01 -20.12
C GLU A 40 -28.18 -13.46 -20.02
N THR A 41 -28.32 -14.23 -21.11
CA THR A 41 -27.78 -15.59 -21.20
C THR A 41 -26.26 -15.48 -21.41
N SER A 42 -25.49 -15.68 -20.34
CA SER A 42 -24.03 -15.69 -20.36
C SER A 42 -23.48 -16.68 -21.39
N MET A 43 -23.00 -16.18 -22.53
CA MET A 43 -22.38 -16.99 -23.58
C MET A 43 -20.93 -17.38 -23.26
N SER A 44 -20.35 -16.90 -22.14
CA SER A 44 -18.95 -17.13 -21.75
C SER A 44 -18.77 -18.06 -20.55
N TYR A 45 -19.83 -18.74 -20.10
CA TYR A 45 -19.73 -19.68 -18.98
C TYR A 45 -18.86 -20.88 -19.37
N GLU A 46 -17.58 -20.85 -19.00
CA GLU A 46 -16.67 -21.99 -19.10
C GLU A 46 -17.07 -23.02 -18.03
N PRO A 47 -17.60 -24.20 -18.40
CA PRO A 47 -18.02 -25.23 -17.44
C PRO A 47 -16.87 -25.84 -16.65
N SER A 48 -15.63 -25.44 -16.95
CA SER A 48 -14.35 -25.99 -16.47
C SER A 48 -13.74 -25.23 -15.28
N LEU A 49 -14.40 -24.19 -14.77
CA LEU A 49 -13.85 -23.42 -13.64
C LEU A 49 -13.98 -24.21 -12.33
N GLU A 50 -12.94 -24.97 -12.02
CA GLU A 50 -12.82 -25.74 -10.78
C GLU A 50 -12.34 -24.86 -9.63
N LYS A 51 -12.85 -25.15 -8.43
CA LYS A 51 -12.39 -24.50 -7.20
C LYS A 51 -11.02 -25.05 -6.84
N HIS A 52 -10.01 -24.18 -6.84
CA HIS A 52 -8.65 -24.57 -6.47
C HIS A 52 -8.55 -24.89 -4.97
N SER A 53 -7.80 -25.95 -4.63
CA SER A 53 -7.39 -26.25 -3.26
C SER A 53 -5.94 -25.81 -3.09
N LYS A 54 -5.69 -25.10 -1.98
CA LYS A 54 -4.37 -24.64 -1.56
C LYS A 54 -3.35 -25.78 -1.57
N GLU A 55 -3.69 -26.92 -0.96
CA GLU A 55 -2.80 -28.06 -0.79
C GLU A 55 -2.34 -28.65 -2.12
N ARG A 56 -3.23 -28.73 -3.12
CA ARG A 56 -2.91 -29.23 -4.46
C ARG A 56 -1.95 -28.27 -5.18
N LEU A 57 -2.24 -26.97 -5.15
CA LEU A 57 -1.40 -25.96 -5.78
C LEU A 57 0.03 -25.94 -5.19
N VAL A 58 0.16 -26.10 -3.87
CA VAL A 58 1.47 -26.20 -3.21
C VAL A 58 2.23 -27.44 -3.70
N GLN A 59 1.59 -28.61 -3.71
CA GLN A 59 2.22 -29.85 -4.19
C GLN A 59 2.67 -29.73 -5.64
N ASP A 60 1.86 -29.11 -6.49
CA ASP A 60 2.19 -28.87 -7.89
C ASP A 60 3.41 -27.97 -8.06
N CYS A 61 3.53 -26.91 -7.28
CA CYS A 61 4.65 -25.96 -7.35
C CYS A 61 5.95 -26.54 -6.79
N LEU A 62 5.88 -27.39 -5.78
CA LEU A 62 7.06 -28.10 -5.27
C LEU A 62 7.57 -29.15 -6.25
N ALA A 63 6.69 -29.70 -7.09
CA ALA A 63 7.06 -30.66 -8.12
C ALA A 63 7.64 -29.97 -9.38
N ASP A 64 7.22 -28.74 -9.67
CA ASP A 64 7.59 -27.99 -10.87
C ASP A 64 7.70 -26.49 -10.58
N ALA A 65 8.93 -25.96 -10.60
CA ALA A 65 9.23 -24.56 -10.32
C ALA A 65 8.64 -23.60 -11.37
N ASP A 66 8.38 -24.04 -12.60
CA ASP A 66 7.79 -23.19 -13.64
C ASP A 66 6.33 -22.84 -13.33
N LYS A 67 5.64 -23.70 -12.55
CA LYS A 67 4.26 -23.43 -12.10
C LYS A 67 4.17 -22.26 -11.13
N ILE A 68 5.24 -21.90 -10.44
CA ILE A 68 5.29 -20.73 -9.54
C ILE A 68 5.01 -19.45 -10.33
N GLN A 69 5.56 -19.32 -11.54
CA GLN A 69 5.31 -18.17 -12.41
C GLN A 69 3.83 -18.10 -12.86
N GLY A 70 3.23 -19.27 -13.09
CA GLY A 70 1.81 -19.43 -13.38
C GLY A 70 0.95 -18.87 -12.24
N LEU A 71 1.24 -19.25 -10.99
CA LEU A 71 0.51 -18.76 -9.82
C LEU A 71 0.57 -17.23 -9.67
N ILE A 72 1.73 -16.61 -9.93
CA ILE A 72 1.86 -15.15 -9.85
C ILE A 72 0.97 -14.46 -10.89
N ARG A 73 0.81 -15.05 -12.09
CA ARG A 73 -0.11 -14.55 -13.11
C ARG A 73 -1.57 -14.76 -12.71
N ASP A 74 -1.86 -15.89 -12.05
CA ASP A 74 -3.21 -16.22 -11.60
C ASP A 74 -3.72 -15.31 -10.48
N LEU A 75 -2.84 -14.64 -9.73
CA LEU A 75 -3.24 -13.62 -8.76
C LEU A 75 -4.05 -12.47 -9.38
N GLU A 76 -3.85 -12.18 -10.67
CA GLU A 76 -4.52 -11.09 -11.39
C GLU A 76 -5.89 -11.51 -11.96
N LYS A 77 -6.27 -12.80 -11.87
CA LYS A 77 -7.56 -13.31 -12.35
C LYS A 77 -8.70 -12.90 -11.41
N MET A 78 -9.93 -12.84 -11.91
CA MET A 78 -11.13 -12.55 -11.11
C MET A 78 -12.08 -13.77 -11.02
N ASP A 79 -11.52 -14.96 -11.10
CA ASP A 79 -12.23 -16.23 -11.21
C ASP A 79 -12.70 -16.82 -9.87
N GLY A 80 -12.40 -16.12 -8.76
CA GLY A 80 -12.72 -16.56 -7.40
C GLY A 80 -11.67 -17.47 -6.76
N ASN A 81 -10.62 -17.89 -7.46
CA ASN A 81 -9.57 -18.77 -6.93
C ASN A 81 -8.38 -18.03 -6.31
N VAL A 82 -8.31 -16.71 -6.48
CA VAL A 82 -7.19 -15.86 -6.03
C VAL A 82 -6.81 -16.07 -4.56
N GLY A 83 -7.79 -16.32 -3.69
CA GLY A 83 -7.52 -16.61 -2.28
C GLY A 83 -6.69 -17.87 -2.08
N ALA A 84 -7.04 -18.97 -2.77
CA ALA A 84 -6.28 -20.22 -2.70
C ALA A 84 -4.88 -20.06 -3.34
N VAL A 85 -4.78 -19.30 -4.43
CA VAL A 85 -3.51 -19.00 -5.12
C VAL A 85 -2.58 -18.18 -4.22
N ALA A 86 -3.07 -17.12 -3.58
CA ALA A 86 -2.30 -16.29 -2.67
C ALA A 86 -1.78 -17.09 -1.48
N GLN A 87 -2.63 -17.91 -0.87
CA GLN A 87 -2.26 -18.77 0.25
C GLN A 87 -1.25 -19.84 -0.15
N ALA A 88 -1.40 -20.45 -1.34
CA ALA A 88 -0.46 -21.43 -1.87
C ALA A 88 0.92 -20.79 -2.12
N LEU A 89 0.96 -19.58 -2.70
CA LEU A 89 2.20 -18.87 -2.97
C LEU A 89 2.97 -18.54 -1.67
N VAL A 90 2.25 -18.12 -0.62
CA VAL A 90 2.84 -17.84 0.70
C VAL A 90 3.37 -19.12 1.36
N ASP A 91 2.66 -20.24 1.22
CA ASP A 91 3.13 -21.54 1.74
C ASP A 91 4.36 -22.07 0.98
N VAL A 92 4.40 -21.96 -0.35
CA VAL A 92 5.57 -22.30 -1.16
C VAL A 92 6.76 -21.45 -0.73
N MET A 93 6.58 -20.13 -0.60
CA MET A 93 7.64 -19.23 -0.14
C MET A 93 8.16 -19.63 1.25
N ARG A 94 7.27 -20.00 2.17
CA ARG A 94 7.63 -20.48 3.51
C ARG A 94 8.44 -21.77 3.47
N GLN A 95 8.08 -22.71 2.60
CA GLN A 95 8.81 -23.97 2.42
C GLN A 95 10.20 -23.72 1.84
N LEU A 96 10.32 -22.85 0.83
CA LEU A 96 11.62 -22.44 0.27
C LEU A 96 12.53 -21.81 1.34
N CYS A 97 11.97 -20.99 2.24
CA CYS A 97 12.71 -20.44 3.38
C CYS A 97 13.19 -21.53 4.35
N HIS A 98 12.32 -22.49 4.67
CA HIS A 98 12.64 -23.59 5.60
C HIS A 98 13.73 -24.51 5.05
N ASN A 99 13.66 -24.82 3.74
CA ASN A 99 14.61 -25.66 3.04
C ASN A 99 15.92 -24.93 2.69
N LYS A 100 15.97 -23.60 2.88
CA LYS A 100 17.07 -22.72 2.44
C LYS A 100 17.35 -22.81 0.93
N GLU A 101 16.31 -22.94 0.10
CA GLU A 101 16.41 -22.92 -1.37
C GLU A 101 16.48 -21.47 -1.88
N THR A 102 17.61 -20.82 -1.64
CA THR A 102 17.81 -19.37 -1.85
C THR A 102 17.70 -18.94 -3.31
N MET A 103 18.13 -19.77 -4.27
CA MET A 103 18.00 -19.48 -5.70
C MET A 103 16.54 -19.45 -6.18
N SER A 104 15.74 -20.47 -5.84
CA SER A 104 14.30 -20.50 -6.14
C SER A 104 13.57 -19.34 -5.46
N LEU A 105 13.98 -19.02 -4.22
CA LEU A 105 13.42 -17.91 -3.46
C LEU A 105 13.78 -16.55 -4.08
N LYS A 106 15.02 -16.34 -4.56
CA LYS A 106 15.44 -15.16 -5.34
C LYS A 106 14.50 -14.94 -6.51
N MET A 107 14.23 -15.98 -7.31
CA MET A 107 13.38 -15.87 -8.49
C MET A 107 11.94 -15.46 -8.13
N LEU A 108 11.35 -16.10 -7.13
CA LEU A 108 10.01 -15.78 -6.63
C LEU A 108 9.96 -14.34 -6.06
N CYS A 109 10.89 -13.98 -5.20
CA CYS A 109 10.94 -12.66 -4.56
C CYS A 109 11.11 -11.53 -5.57
N SER A 110 11.99 -11.71 -6.56
CA SER A 110 12.21 -10.74 -7.64
C SER A 110 10.94 -10.52 -8.47
N GLN A 111 10.22 -11.59 -8.84
CA GLN A 111 8.99 -11.47 -9.62
C GLN A 111 7.86 -10.76 -8.85
N LEU A 112 7.75 -11.04 -7.55
CA LEU A 112 6.78 -10.34 -6.69
C LEU A 112 7.14 -8.86 -6.49
N ALA A 113 8.42 -8.54 -6.27
CA ALA A 113 8.88 -7.16 -6.11
C ALA A 113 8.65 -6.32 -7.38
N GLN A 114 8.74 -6.93 -8.56
CA GLN A 114 8.48 -6.29 -9.86
C GLN A 114 7.01 -5.94 -10.09
N LYS A 115 6.08 -6.59 -9.36
CA LYS A 115 4.63 -6.36 -9.49
C LYS A 115 4.00 -5.89 -8.18
N PRO A 116 4.11 -4.59 -7.82
CA PRO A 116 3.58 -4.09 -6.54
C PRO A 116 2.09 -4.36 -6.28
N GLN A 117 1.29 -4.56 -7.34
CA GLN A 117 -0.14 -4.88 -7.23
C GLN A 117 -0.40 -6.30 -6.71
N THR A 118 0.45 -7.28 -7.02
CA THR A 118 0.29 -8.66 -6.51
C THR A 118 0.49 -8.69 -4.99
N LEU A 119 1.39 -7.86 -4.47
CA LEU A 119 1.57 -7.68 -3.03
C LEU A 119 0.27 -7.19 -2.37
N ASP A 120 -0.49 -6.32 -3.04
CA ASP A 120 -1.75 -5.82 -2.50
C ASP A 120 -2.79 -6.92 -2.40
N ILE A 121 -2.84 -7.77 -3.44
CA ILE A 121 -3.77 -8.89 -3.54
C ILE A 121 -3.44 -9.93 -2.46
N ILE A 122 -2.16 -10.26 -2.26
CA ILE A 122 -1.73 -11.19 -1.21
C ILE A 122 -2.20 -10.71 0.17
N LEU A 123 -2.08 -9.41 0.47
CA LEU A 123 -2.53 -8.85 1.75
C LEU A 123 -4.05 -8.80 1.95
N LEU A 124 -4.86 -9.10 0.93
CA LEU A 124 -6.29 -9.30 1.10
C LEU A 124 -6.61 -10.65 1.77
N PHE A 125 -5.71 -11.63 1.65
CA PHE A 125 -5.93 -13.00 2.11
C PHE A 125 -4.98 -13.42 3.23
N GLU A 126 -3.80 -12.81 3.32
CA GLU A 126 -2.75 -13.16 4.27
C GLU A 126 -2.28 -11.95 5.09
N LYS A 127 -1.87 -12.22 6.33
CA LYS A 127 -1.34 -11.18 7.23
C LYS A 127 0.14 -10.92 6.93
N PRO A 128 0.65 -9.69 7.11
CA PRO A 128 2.06 -9.39 6.85
C PRO A 128 3.07 -10.33 7.54
N PRO A 129 2.90 -10.72 8.83
CA PRO A 129 3.82 -11.68 9.46
C PRO A 129 3.85 -13.06 8.80
N ALA A 130 2.71 -13.54 8.29
CA ALA A 130 2.64 -14.86 7.65
C ALA A 130 3.51 -14.96 6.38
N VAL A 131 3.74 -13.82 5.73
CA VAL A 131 4.54 -13.64 4.52
C VAL A 131 5.99 -13.30 4.87
N LEU A 132 6.19 -12.31 5.74
CA LEU A 132 7.50 -11.66 5.92
C LEU A 132 8.35 -12.27 7.02
N GLU A 133 7.76 -12.85 8.06
CA GLU A 133 8.51 -13.42 9.19
C GLU A 133 9.47 -14.54 8.72
N PRO A 134 9.07 -15.51 7.87
CA PRO A 134 9.99 -16.54 7.38
C PRO A 134 11.17 -15.97 6.57
N LEU A 135 10.92 -14.96 5.74
CA LEU A 135 11.96 -14.28 4.96
C LEU A 135 12.95 -13.57 5.88
N CYS A 136 12.45 -12.86 6.91
CA CYS A 136 13.28 -12.15 7.86
C CYS A 136 14.13 -13.12 8.69
N GLN A 137 13.56 -14.26 9.13
CA GLN A 137 14.29 -15.30 9.85
C GLN A 137 15.40 -15.92 8.99
N LEU A 138 15.15 -16.16 7.70
CA LEU A 138 16.18 -16.63 6.77
C LEU A 138 17.30 -15.60 6.61
N LEU A 139 16.94 -14.34 6.37
CA LEU A 139 17.90 -13.25 6.17
C LEU A 139 18.72 -12.94 7.43
N ASP A 140 18.13 -13.04 8.63
CA ASP A 140 18.84 -12.83 9.89
C ASP A 140 19.86 -13.94 10.16
N ASN A 141 19.56 -15.18 9.78
CA ASN A 141 20.42 -16.35 9.94
C ASN A 141 21.18 -16.70 8.65
N TRP A 142 21.44 -15.71 7.80
CA TRP A 142 22.11 -15.92 6.52
C TRP A 142 23.52 -16.45 6.73
N GLN A 143 23.78 -17.64 6.18
CA GLN A 143 25.08 -18.33 6.26
C GLN A 143 25.38 -18.94 4.89
N TYR A 144 26.63 -18.82 4.45
CA TYR A 144 27.16 -19.43 3.23
C TYR A 144 28.30 -20.37 3.59
N GLU A 145 28.60 -21.33 2.71
CA GLU A 145 29.72 -22.25 2.90
C GLU A 145 31.05 -21.50 2.69
N GLU A 146 32.02 -21.71 3.59
CA GLU A 146 33.33 -21.03 3.57
C GLU A 146 34.17 -21.38 2.32
N ASP A 147 33.85 -22.48 1.62
CA ASP A 147 34.53 -22.95 0.41
C ASP A 147 33.93 -22.40 -0.91
N GLN A 148 32.99 -21.44 -0.85
CA GLN A 148 32.46 -20.82 -2.08
C GLN A 148 33.50 -19.93 -2.75
N GLY A 149 33.75 -20.20 -4.04
CA GLY A 149 34.75 -19.49 -4.83
C GLY A 149 34.33 -18.12 -5.34
N GLU A 150 33.02 -17.81 -5.37
CA GLU A 150 32.48 -16.53 -5.88
C GLU A 150 31.47 -15.96 -4.88
N TYR A 151 31.64 -14.69 -4.47
CA TYR A 151 30.77 -14.06 -3.46
C TYR A 151 29.63 -13.22 -4.06
N GLN A 152 29.69 -12.88 -5.34
CA GLN A 152 28.63 -12.10 -6.00
C GLN A 152 27.24 -12.76 -5.95
N PRO A 153 27.08 -14.08 -6.19
CA PRO A 153 25.78 -14.73 -6.10
C PRO A 153 25.16 -14.63 -4.70
N ILE A 154 25.98 -14.68 -3.64
CA ILE A 154 25.53 -14.56 -2.24
C ILE A 154 24.87 -13.19 -2.01
N TYR A 155 25.49 -12.13 -2.51
CA TYR A 155 24.96 -10.76 -2.44
C TYR A 155 23.67 -10.62 -3.25
N GLU A 156 23.63 -11.21 -4.43
CA GLU A 156 22.48 -11.14 -5.33
C GLU A 156 21.25 -11.86 -4.78
N GLU A 157 21.42 -13.07 -4.26
CA GLU A 157 20.35 -13.84 -3.62
C GLU A 157 19.83 -13.13 -2.36
N PHE A 158 20.73 -12.72 -1.46
CA PHE A 158 20.37 -11.99 -0.25
C PHE A 158 19.62 -10.69 -0.59
N GLY A 159 20.17 -9.91 -1.52
CA GLY A 159 19.62 -8.62 -1.94
C GLY A 159 18.24 -8.76 -2.56
N SER A 160 18.02 -9.77 -3.41
CA SER A 160 16.73 -10.00 -4.07
C SER A 160 15.63 -10.41 -3.08
N ILE A 161 15.96 -11.25 -2.10
CA ILE A 161 15.03 -11.64 -1.02
C ILE A 161 14.72 -10.42 -0.14
N LEU A 162 15.76 -9.67 0.25
CA LEU A 162 15.60 -8.44 1.02
C LEU A 162 14.77 -7.39 0.26
N LEU A 163 14.90 -7.30 -1.06
CA LEU A 163 14.12 -6.37 -1.89
C LEU A 163 12.61 -6.59 -1.75
N LEU A 164 12.15 -7.84 -1.66
CA LEU A 164 10.73 -8.14 -1.38
C LEU A 164 10.32 -7.67 0.02
N VAL A 165 11.16 -7.91 1.04
CA VAL A 165 10.90 -7.43 2.41
C VAL A 165 10.81 -5.90 2.45
N LEU A 166 11.73 -5.22 1.75
CA LEU A 166 11.69 -3.77 1.57
C LEU A 166 10.41 -3.36 0.82
N ALA A 167 9.99 -4.09 -0.21
CA ALA A 167 8.79 -3.79 -1.00
C ALA A 167 7.54 -3.73 -0.14
N PHE A 168 7.29 -4.74 0.70
CA PHE A 168 6.20 -4.70 1.67
C PHE A 168 6.37 -3.57 2.69
N SER A 169 7.56 -3.49 3.31
CA SER A 169 7.81 -2.55 4.41
C SER A 169 7.61 -1.10 4.00
N TYR A 170 8.14 -0.71 2.85
CA TYR A 170 8.04 0.67 2.35
C TYR A 170 6.68 0.98 1.74
N ARG A 171 6.09 0.05 0.97
CA ARG A 171 4.80 0.26 0.31
C ARG A 171 3.69 0.50 1.33
N TYR A 172 3.64 -0.31 2.40
CA TYR A 172 2.60 -0.24 3.42
C TYR A 172 3.01 0.50 4.70
N LYS A 173 4.27 0.95 4.78
CA LYS A 173 4.84 1.62 5.98
C LYS A 173 4.78 0.70 7.22
N LEU A 174 5.19 -0.55 7.05
CA LEU A 174 5.25 -1.54 8.13
C LEU A 174 6.47 -1.27 9.03
N SER A 175 6.27 -1.41 10.33
CA SER A 175 7.34 -1.47 11.32
C SER A 175 7.85 -2.91 11.50
N ALA A 176 8.99 -3.07 12.19
CA ALA A 176 9.52 -4.39 12.53
C ALA A 176 8.50 -5.23 13.33
N ALA A 177 7.69 -4.60 14.18
CA ALA A 177 6.65 -5.27 14.95
C ALA A 177 5.49 -5.77 14.05
N ASP A 178 5.09 -4.98 13.05
CA ASP A 178 4.02 -5.36 12.10
C ASP A 178 4.43 -6.56 11.22
N ILE A 179 5.74 -6.76 11.06
CA ILE A 179 6.35 -7.87 10.32
C ILE A 179 6.43 -9.15 11.17
N GLY A 180 6.28 -9.04 12.50
CA GLY A 180 6.48 -10.16 13.42
C GLY A 180 7.92 -10.31 13.93
N ILE A 181 8.80 -9.33 13.71
CA ILE A 181 10.16 -9.36 14.26
C ILE A 181 10.10 -9.03 15.75
N VAL A 182 10.44 -10.02 16.58
CA VAL A 182 10.48 -9.88 18.05
C VAL A 182 11.90 -9.63 18.57
N SER A 183 12.91 -10.02 17.79
CA SER A 183 14.31 -9.98 18.22
C SER A 183 14.92 -8.59 18.04
N PRO A 184 15.49 -7.97 19.10
CA PRO A 184 16.14 -6.66 19.01
C PRO A 184 17.48 -6.71 18.28
N VAL A 185 18.07 -7.90 18.12
CA VAL A 185 19.35 -8.10 17.43
C VAL A 185 19.19 -8.35 15.93
N SER A 186 17.95 -8.47 15.43
CA SER A 186 17.64 -8.72 14.01
C SER A 186 18.36 -7.74 13.10
N SER A 187 19.15 -8.29 12.17
CA SER A 187 19.85 -7.55 11.13
C SER A 187 18.85 -6.91 10.18
N VAL A 188 17.76 -7.60 9.83
CA VAL A 188 16.69 -7.06 8.99
C VAL A 188 16.00 -5.86 9.66
N ALA A 189 15.68 -5.94 10.95
CA ALA A 189 15.10 -4.81 11.68
C ALA A 189 16.04 -3.59 11.69
N LYS A 190 17.36 -3.81 11.86
CA LYS A 190 18.36 -2.74 11.76
C LYS A 190 18.40 -2.15 10.35
N ILE A 191 18.34 -2.98 9.31
CA ILE A 191 18.33 -2.51 7.92
C ILE A 191 17.09 -1.64 7.65
N LEU A 192 15.89 -2.12 8.01
CA LEU A 192 14.64 -1.39 7.83
C LEU A 192 14.64 -0.03 8.56
N GLY A 193 15.19 0.01 9.77
CA GLY A 193 15.20 1.20 10.61
C GLY A 193 16.36 2.17 10.36
N ARG A 194 17.55 1.68 9.99
CA ARG A 194 18.80 2.46 10.06
C ARG A 194 19.65 2.45 8.78
N ALA A 195 19.42 1.56 7.81
CA ALA A 195 20.29 1.49 6.61
C ALA A 195 20.34 2.79 5.78
N HIS A 196 19.31 3.63 5.87
CA HIS A 196 19.22 4.93 5.19
C HIS A 196 19.81 6.09 6.01
N VAL A 197 20.31 5.83 7.22
CA VAL A 197 20.89 6.85 8.10
C VAL A 197 22.41 6.75 8.03
N SER A 198 23.06 7.81 7.56
CA SER A 198 24.52 7.85 7.56
C SER A 198 25.08 8.00 8.98
N ARG A 199 26.22 7.34 9.23
CA ARG A 199 26.93 7.38 10.53
C ARG A 199 28.22 8.16 10.39
N LYS A 200 28.56 8.95 11.41
CA LYS A 200 29.84 9.68 11.42
C LYS A 200 30.98 8.68 11.57
N ARG A 201 32.16 9.05 11.06
CA ARG A 201 33.35 8.22 11.13
C ARG A 201 33.70 7.80 12.56
N ASP A 202 33.49 8.67 13.55
CA ASP A 202 33.79 8.38 14.95
C ASP A 202 32.82 7.35 15.58
N ASP A 203 31.62 7.20 15.00
CA ASP A 203 30.59 6.25 15.45
C ASP A 203 30.77 4.86 14.84
N LEU A 204 31.70 4.70 13.88
CA LEU A 204 32.02 3.42 13.24
C LEU A 204 33.11 2.68 14.01
N THR A 205 32.97 1.36 14.07
CA THR A 205 34.05 0.48 14.54
C THR A 205 35.23 0.48 13.56
N GLU A 206 36.41 0.04 14.01
CA GLU A 206 37.59 -0.05 13.13
C GLU A 206 37.37 -1.02 11.95
N GLN A 207 36.62 -2.10 12.18
CA GLN A 207 36.24 -3.03 11.12
C GLN A 207 35.32 -2.36 10.09
N GLU A 208 34.28 -1.65 10.54
CA GLU A 208 33.37 -0.92 9.64
C GLU A 208 34.10 0.18 8.86
N LYS A 209 35.04 0.90 9.49
CA LYS A 209 35.91 1.86 8.79
C LYS A 209 36.74 1.18 7.70
N GLY A 210 37.26 0.00 8.00
CA GLY A 210 37.96 -0.87 7.04
C GLY A 210 37.06 -1.23 5.86
N HIS A 211 35.86 -1.73 6.13
CA HIS A 211 34.88 -2.10 5.09
C HIS A 211 34.48 -0.89 4.23
N VAL A 212 34.14 0.25 4.82
CA VAL A 212 33.81 1.48 4.06
C VAL A 212 34.97 1.89 3.16
N THR A 213 36.20 1.85 3.67
CA THR A 213 37.40 2.17 2.87
C THR A 213 37.60 1.16 1.74
N GLY A 214 37.41 -0.12 2.01
CA GLY A 214 37.49 -1.20 1.03
C GLY A 214 36.49 -1.03 -0.10
N TRP A 215 35.22 -0.77 0.23
CA TRP A 215 34.15 -0.52 -0.74
C TRP A 215 34.42 0.73 -1.59
N ILE A 216 34.85 1.84 -0.99
CA ILE A 216 35.18 3.06 -1.75
C ILE A 216 36.33 2.81 -2.72
N LYS A 217 37.39 2.10 -2.29
CA LYS A 217 38.50 1.75 -3.18
C LYS A 217 38.03 0.81 -4.29
N GLY A 218 37.37 -0.30 -3.95
CA GLY A 218 36.90 -1.27 -4.94
C GLY A 218 35.93 -0.70 -5.98
N LEU A 219 35.13 0.32 -5.62
CA LEU A 219 34.20 0.97 -6.53
C LEU A 219 34.84 2.05 -7.41
N PHE A 220 35.82 2.80 -6.89
CA PHE A 220 36.27 4.06 -7.52
C PHE A 220 37.77 4.13 -7.85
N ASP A 221 38.57 3.19 -7.35
CA ASP A 221 40.01 3.10 -7.62
C ASP A 221 40.25 2.14 -8.81
N SER A 222 40.67 2.70 -9.94
CA SER A 222 40.96 1.90 -11.15
C SER A 222 42.12 0.92 -10.94
N ASP A 223 42.99 1.18 -9.97
CA ASP A 223 44.19 0.38 -9.70
C ASP A 223 43.91 -0.78 -8.74
N SER A 224 42.76 -0.79 -8.06
CA SER A 224 42.44 -1.81 -7.04
C SER A 224 41.86 -3.12 -7.61
N GLY A 225 41.73 -3.24 -8.94
CA GLY A 225 41.22 -4.45 -9.59
C GLY A 225 39.71 -4.67 -9.43
N GLY A 226 38.96 -3.65 -9.00
CA GLY A 226 37.52 -3.71 -8.80
C GLY A 226 37.08 -4.29 -7.44
N LEU A 227 35.88 -4.88 -7.42
CA LEU A 227 35.31 -5.51 -6.23
C LEU A 227 35.86 -6.93 -6.07
N GLY A 228 36.84 -7.09 -5.18
CA GLY A 228 37.45 -8.40 -4.90
C GLY A 228 36.66 -9.26 -3.90
N ASP A 229 36.74 -10.57 -4.05
CA ASP A 229 36.08 -11.55 -3.16
C ASP A 229 36.55 -11.44 -1.70
N ASP A 230 37.79 -11.01 -1.44
CA ASP A 230 38.30 -10.76 -0.08
C ASP A 230 37.49 -9.69 0.66
N LEU A 231 37.01 -8.66 -0.06
CA LEU A 231 36.16 -7.62 0.52
C LEU A 231 34.75 -8.15 0.80
N MET A 232 34.20 -8.91 -0.14
CA MET A 232 32.85 -9.45 -0.03
C MET A 232 32.74 -10.58 1.00
N SER A 233 33.81 -11.35 1.19
CA SER A 233 33.89 -12.40 2.22
C SER A 233 34.04 -11.84 3.63
N SER A 234 34.81 -10.76 3.79
CA SER A 234 35.02 -10.10 5.09
C SER A 234 33.86 -9.21 5.54
N CYS A 235 33.07 -8.68 4.60
CA CYS A 235 31.88 -7.90 4.87
C CYS A 235 30.64 -8.69 4.44
N PRO A 236 29.83 -9.28 5.33
CA PRO A 236 28.63 -9.99 4.92
C PRO A 236 27.58 -9.00 4.34
N PRO A 237 26.63 -9.47 3.51
CA PRO A 237 25.60 -8.62 2.90
C PRO A 237 24.78 -7.81 3.93
N GLN A 238 24.53 -8.38 5.12
CA GLN A 238 23.84 -7.71 6.22
C GLN A 238 24.57 -6.43 6.66
N ASP A 239 25.89 -6.51 6.86
CA ASP A 239 26.72 -5.40 7.29
C ASP A 239 26.88 -4.37 6.17
N PHE A 240 27.06 -4.84 4.93
CA PHE A 240 27.12 -3.98 3.75
C PHE A 240 25.91 -3.05 3.68
N HIS A 241 24.68 -3.59 3.79
CA HIS A 241 23.46 -2.78 3.73
C HIS A 241 23.37 -1.71 4.85
N LEU A 242 23.97 -1.95 6.01
CA LEU A 242 24.05 -0.97 7.11
C LEU A 242 25.11 0.12 6.90
N LEU A 243 26.05 -0.09 5.97
CA LEU A 243 27.12 0.85 5.63
C LEU A 243 26.80 1.69 4.38
N VAL A 244 25.85 1.25 3.56
CA VAL A 244 25.50 1.89 2.27
C VAL A 244 25.26 3.39 2.36
N ALA A 245 24.44 3.88 3.31
CA ALA A 245 24.23 5.33 3.44
C ALA A 245 25.53 6.10 3.75
N THR A 246 26.44 5.49 4.51
CA THR A 246 27.74 6.09 4.84
C THR A 246 28.69 6.07 3.65
N ILE A 247 28.67 5.00 2.86
CA ILE A 247 29.39 4.92 1.57
C ILE A 247 28.90 6.03 0.64
N PHE A 248 27.58 6.19 0.49
CA PHE A 248 26.99 7.26 -0.33
C PHE A 248 27.31 8.66 0.18
N GLN A 249 27.34 8.89 1.50
CA GLN A 249 27.81 10.16 2.04
C GLN A 249 29.26 10.45 1.60
N ASN A 250 30.16 9.47 1.70
CA ASN A 250 31.54 9.65 1.26
C ASN A 250 31.64 9.89 -0.25
N ILE A 251 30.81 9.24 -1.08
CA ILE A 251 30.75 9.48 -2.53
C ILE A 251 30.35 10.93 -2.82
N VAL A 252 29.28 11.42 -2.19
CA VAL A 252 28.78 12.79 -2.39
C VAL A 252 29.84 13.82 -1.98
N VAL A 253 30.45 13.64 -0.81
CA VAL A 253 31.50 14.52 -0.29
C VAL A 253 32.73 14.49 -1.21
N ALA A 254 33.22 13.29 -1.57
CA ALA A 254 34.41 13.14 -2.42
C ALA A 254 34.21 13.82 -3.78
N TYR A 255 33.04 13.66 -4.39
CA TYR A 255 32.72 14.32 -5.66
C TYR A 255 32.57 15.85 -5.51
N THR A 256 31.92 16.32 -4.44
CA THR A 256 31.73 17.77 -4.19
C THR A 256 33.06 18.51 -4.04
N TYR A 257 34.02 17.91 -3.35
CA TYR A 257 35.34 18.51 -3.12
C TYR A 257 36.38 18.15 -4.19
N GLY A 258 35.98 17.44 -5.26
CA GLY A 258 36.86 17.13 -6.40
C GLY A 258 37.89 16.03 -6.15
N TYR A 259 37.71 15.22 -5.11
CA TYR A 259 38.51 14.00 -4.89
C TYR A 259 38.13 12.86 -5.85
N LEU A 260 36.92 12.91 -6.42
CA LEU A 260 36.42 11.96 -7.39
C LEU A 260 36.14 12.67 -8.73
N SER A 261 36.66 12.13 -9.84
CA SER A 261 36.39 12.66 -11.18
C SER A 261 35.03 12.20 -11.72
N ASP A 262 34.55 12.82 -12.80
CA ASP A 262 33.30 12.42 -13.47
C ASP A 262 33.37 10.99 -14.01
N GLU A 263 34.53 10.59 -14.55
CA GLU A 263 34.76 9.25 -15.08
C GLU A 263 34.79 8.20 -13.97
N ALA A 264 35.49 8.49 -12.87
CA ALA A 264 35.55 7.60 -11.73
C ALA A 264 34.17 7.44 -11.09
N LEU A 265 33.43 8.54 -10.93
CA LEU A 265 32.05 8.50 -10.43
C LEU A 265 31.17 7.63 -11.33
N LYS A 266 31.22 7.83 -12.65
CA LYS A 266 30.43 7.04 -13.60
C LYS A 266 30.77 5.55 -13.49
N GLY A 267 32.05 5.19 -13.52
CA GLY A 267 32.49 3.79 -13.42
C GLY A 267 32.05 3.12 -12.12
N GLY A 268 32.17 3.79 -10.98
CA GLY A 268 31.74 3.22 -9.70
C GLY A 268 30.23 3.09 -9.55
N ILE A 269 29.44 4.01 -10.12
CA ILE A 269 27.98 3.87 -10.15
C ILE A 269 27.53 2.73 -11.07
N GLU A 270 28.27 2.43 -12.16
CA GLU A 270 27.95 1.29 -13.04
C GLU A 270 27.98 -0.04 -12.28
N TYR A 271 28.92 -0.25 -11.34
CA TYR A 271 28.92 -1.41 -10.44
C TYR A 271 27.70 -1.45 -9.50
N LEU A 272 27.29 -0.30 -8.98
CA LEU A 272 26.15 -0.21 -8.03
C LEU A 272 24.79 -0.47 -8.70
N VAL A 273 24.72 -0.32 -10.02
CA VAL A 273 23.50 -0.57 -10.82
C VAL A 273 23.48 -2.01 -11.38
N ASP A 274 24.46 -2.84 -11.04
CA ASP A 274 24.45 -4.27 -11.36
C ASP A 274 23.56 -5.08 -10.39
N THR A 275 23.08 -6.26 -10.82
CA THR A 275 22.00 -7.01 -10.13
C THR A 275 22.31 -7.32 -8.67
N PHE A 276 23.57 -7.60 -8.33
CA PHE A 276 23.97 -7.99 -6.97
C PHE A 276 24.02 -6.84 -5.96
N LEU A 277 24.20 -5.58 -6.41
CA LEU A 277 24.19 -4.39 -5.53
C LEU A 277 22.92 -3.57 -5.64
N LEU A 278 22.14 -3.75 -6.70
CA LEU A 278 20.94 -2.95 -6.98
C LEU A 278 19.97 -2.84 -5.79
N PRO A 279 19.68 -3.91 -5.02
CA PRO A 279 18.80 -3.81 -3.85
C PRO A 279 19.30 -2.85 -2.77
N SER A 280 20.62 -2.66 -2.66
CA SER A 280 21.23 -1.70 -1.73
C SER A 280 20.94 -0.25 -2.10
N LEU A 281 20.53 0.03 -3.35
CA LEU A 281 20.14 1.37 -3.76
C LEU A 281 18.85 1.85 -3.07
N VAL A 282 18.03 0.96 -2.52
CA VAL A 282 16.81 1.37 -1.79
C VAL A 282 17.16 2.25 -0.58
N PRO A 283 17.98 1.80 0.39
CA PRO A 283 18.42 2.67 1.48
C PRO A 283 19.30 3.83 1.01
N ALA A 284 20.14 3.65 -0.02
CA ALA A 284 20.98 4.72 -0.56
C ALA A 284 20.18 5.90 -1.13
N LEU A 285 19.20 5.61 -1.99
CA LEU A 285 18.36 6.63 -2.63
C LEU A 285 17.47 7.32 -1.60
N ARG A 286 17.05 6.61 -0.54
CA ARG A 286 16.36 7.22 0.59
C ARG A 286 17.27 8.18 1.36
N PHE A 287 18.51 7.77 1.65
CA PHE A 287 19.52 8.67 2.22
C PHE A 287 19.72 9.91 1.35
N LEU A 288 19.92 9.76 0.04
CA LEU A 288 20.12 10.87 -0.89
C LEU A 288 18.90 11.82 -0.94
N ALA A 289 17.68 11.28 -0.85
CA ALA A 289 16.46 12.08 -0.76
C ALA A 289 16.48 12.98 0.50
N ASP A 290 16.75 12.38 1.66
CA ASP A 290 16.80 13.09 2.94
C ASP A 290 18.00 14.08 2.97
N TYR A 291 19.12 13.72 2.35
CA TYR A 291 20.33 14.53 2.31
C TYR A 291 20.21 15.75 1.39
N LEU A 292 19.53 15.59 0.24
CA LEU A 292 19.21 16.68 -0.68
C LEU A 292 18.39 17.79 0.00
N TRP A 293 17.55 17.40 0.96
CA TRP A 293 16.72 18.32 1.74
C TRP A 293 17.52 19.17 2.73
N VAL A 294 18.59 18.62 3.32
CA VAL A 294 19.30 19.23 4.46
C VAL A 294 20.50 20.09 4.03
N GLU A 295 21.36 19.58 3.14
CA GLU A 295 22.67 20.17 2.88
C GLU A 295 22.73 20.93 1.55
N GLN A 296 22.95 22.26 1.59
CA GLN A 296 22.92 23.11 0.40
C GLN A 296 24.15 23.01 -0.51
N LYS A 297 25.33 22.68 0.04
CA LYS A 297 26.59 22.69 -0.74
C LYS A 297 26.73 21.48 -1.66
N GLU A 298 26.07 20.38 -1.32
CA GLU A 298 26.26 19.06 -1.94
C GLU A 298 25.12 18.70 -2.91
N GLN A 299 24.12 19.56 -3.05
CA GLN A 299 22.90 19.28 -3.84
C GLN A 299 23.23 18.97 -5.31
N LYS A 300 24.20 19.66 -5.92
CA LYS A 300 24.62 19.39 -7.31
C LYS A 300 25.22 18.00 -7.48
N ALA A 301 26.06 17.58 -6.53
CA ALA A 301 26.64 16.23 -6.51
C ALA A 301 25.55 15.17 -6.37
N ILE A 302 24.58 15.39 -5.47
CA ILE A 302 23.44 14.49 -5.29
C ILE A 302 22.63 14.36 -6.58
N ILE A 303 22.29 15.47 -7.26
CA ILE A 303 21.56 15.42 -8.53
C ILE A 303 22.33 14.63 -9.59
N LYS A 304 23.65 14.82 -9.69
CA LYS A 304 24.50 14.07 -10.62
C LYS A 304 24.49 12.57 -10.34
N ILE A 305 24.61 12.18 -9.06
CA ILE A 305 24.56 10.78 -8.63
C ILE A 305 23.18 10.17 -8.92
N LEU A 306 22.09 10.90 -8.62
CA LEU A 306 20.73 10.46 -8.94
C LEU A 306 20.51 10.27 -10.44
N GLN A 307 21.09 11.12 -11.29
CA GLN A 307 21.03 10.94 -12.74
C GLN A 307 21.73 9.67 -13.20
N LEU A 308 22.93 9.38 -12.67
CA LEU A 308 23.66 8.16 -13.03
C LEU A 308 22.91 6.88 -12.62
N ILE A 309 22.21 6.90 -11.49
CA ILE A 309 21.44 5.76 -10.99
C ILE A 309 20.08 5.60 -11.69
N LEU A 310 19.35 6.71 -11.87
CA LEU A 310 17.97 6.68 -12.39
C LEU A 310 17.90 6.75 -13.92
N LEU A 311 18.98 7.16 -14.59
CA LEU A 311 19.07 7.25 -16.04
C LEU A 311 20.35 6.57 -16.55
N PRO A 312 20.57 5.28 -16.24
CA PRO A 312 21.77 4.58 -16.68
C PRO A 312 21.82 4.50 -18.22
N THR A 313 22.98 4.76 -18.80
CA THR A 313 23.17 4.72 -20.27
C THR A 313 23.22 3.29 -20.82
N SER A 314 23.60 2.34 -19.96
CA SER A 314 23.77 0.92 -20.28
C SER A 314 23.43 0.11 -19.03
N ILE A 315 22.47 -0.80 -19.15
CA ILE A 315 22.03 -1.68 -18.06
C ILE A 315 21.53 -2.99 -18.68
N SER A 316 21.78 -4.11 -18.01
CA SER A 316 21.26 -5.41 -18.46
C SER A 316 19.74 -5.46 -18.35
N GLY A 317 19.09 -6.39 -19.07
CA GLY A 317 17.64 -6.54 -19.01
C GLY A 317 17.13 -6.87 -17.61
N GLU A 318 17.84 -7.74 -16.89
CA GLU A 318 17.52 -8.12 -15.50
C GLU A 318 17.79 -7.00 -14.50
N ALA A 319 18.91 -6.29 -14.63
CA ALA A 319 19.18 -5.13 -13.78
C ALA A 319 18.15 -4.01 -14.02
N SER A 320 17.66 -3.84 -15.26
CA SER A 320 16.61 -2.87 -15.57
C SER A 320 15.27 -3.17 -14.88
N THR A 321 14.85 -4.44 -14.87
CA THR A 321 13.61 -4.84 -14.19
C THR A 321 13.73 -4.72 -12.67
N MET A 322 14.90 -5.05 -12.10
CA MET A 322 15.17 -4.86 -10.69
C MET A 322 15.26 -3.37 -10.31
N LEU A 323 15.87 -2.53 -11.14
CA LEU A 323 15.91 -1.07 -10.95
C LEU A 323 14.52 -0.46 -11.00
N SER A 324 13.62 -0.95 -11.86
CA SER A 324 12.20 -0.55 -11.85
C SER A 324 11.55 -0.83 -10.48
N SER A 325 11.83 -1.99 -9.89
CA SER A 325 11.35 -2.35 -8.55
C SER A 325 11.89 -1.39 -7.49
N VAL A 326 13.20 -1.09 -7.52
CA VAL A 326 13.84 -0.09 -6.65
C VAL A 326 13.20 1.29 -6.82
N ARG A 327 12.96 1.75 -8.06
CA ARG A 327 12.28 3.02 -8.33
C ARG A 327 10.88 3.06 -7.73
N ASN A 328 10.11 1.99 -7.82
CA ASN A 328 8.79 1.89 -7.18
C ASN A 328 8.92 2.16 -5.67
N LEU A 329 9.89 1.56 -4.99
CA LEU A 329 10.10 1.80 -3.55
C LEU A 329 10.40 3.26 -3.20
N VAL A 330 11.26 3.93 -3.97
CA VAL A 330 11.83 5.24 -3.62
C VAL A 330 11.19 6.45 -4.32
N ALA A 331 10.27 6.23 -5.27
CA ALA A 331 9.72 7.32 -6.09
C ALA A 331 9.06 8.45 -5.26
N ASN A 332 8.20 8.12 -4.29
CA ASN A 332 7.55 9.13 -3.44
C ASN A 332 8.54 10.01 -2.64
N PRO A 333 9.47 9.47 -1.83
CA PRO A 333 10.42 10.30 -1.08
C PRO A 333 11.36 11.10 -1.98
N LEU A 334 11.81 10.53 -3.11
CA LEU A 334 12.63 11.26 -4.08
C LEU A 334 11.88 12.40 -4.75
N GLU A 335 10.65 12.17 -5.22
CA GLU A 335 9.84 13.21 -5.87
C GLU A 335 9.64 14.41 -4.94
N ARG A 336 9.30 14.17 -3.66
CA ARG A 336 9.12 15.25 -2.67
C ARG A 336 10.40 16.08 -2.50
N SER A 337 11.53 15.41 -2.39
CA SER A 337 12.84 16.06 -2.17
C SER A 337 13.27 16.85 -3.41
N LEU A 338 13.11 16.26 -4.60
CA LEU A 338 13.38 16.90 -5.90
C LEU A 338 12.49 18.13 -6.14
N ARG A 339 11.17 18.03 -5.89
CA ARG A 339 10.25 19.17 -6.05
C ARG A 339 10.57 20.30 -5.07
N THR A 340 11.01 19.97 -3.86
CA THR A 340 11.40 20.99 -2.88
C THR A 340 12.68 21.69 -3.33
N TYR A 341 13.67 20.94 -3.78
CA TYR A 341 14.88 21.52 -4.35
C TYR A 341 14.57 22.38 -5.58
N GLN A 342 13.65 21.96 -6.46
CA GLN A 342 13.18 22.75 -7.61
C GLN A 342 12.51 24.08 -7.20
N ARG A 343 11.79 24.10 -6.07
CA ARG A 343 11.23 25.35 -5.51
C ARG A 343 12.32 26.28 -4.98
N GLN A 344 13.41 25.72 -4.45
CA GLN A 344 14.57 26.50 -3.97
C GLN A 344 15.40 27.05 -5.14
N ASP A 345 15.57 26.28 -6.21
CA ASP A 345 16.26 26.69 -7.45
C ASP A 345 15.40 26.44 -8.71
N PRO A 346 14.47 27.37 -9.03
CA PRO A 346 13.56 27.22 -10.18
C PRO A 346 14.24 27.21 -11.55
N LYS A 347 15.50 27.65 -11.63
CA LYS A 347 16.26 27.71 -12.90
C LYS A 347 16.93 26.39 -13.25
N ASN A 348 16.96 25.43 -12.31
CA ASN A 348 17.63 24.16 -12.49
C ASN A 348 16.83 23.23 -13.42
N GLN A 349 17.40 22.94 -14.60
CA GLN A 349 16.78 22.07 -15.61
C GLN A 349 17.12 20.58 -15.40
N ASP A 350 18.04 20.25 -14.50
CA ASP A 350 18.53 18.89 -14.26
C ASP A 350 17.56 18.00 -13.49
N ILE A 351 16.52 18.61 -12.90
CA ILE A 351 15.52 17.94 -12.04
C ILE A 351 14.39 17.30 -12.88
N GLU A 352 13.99 17.95 -13.97
CA GLU A 352 12.85 17.51 -14.80
C GLU A 352 13.06 16.10 -15.42
N PRO A 353 14.25 15.73 -15.91
CA PRO A 353 14.53 14.36 -16.34
C PRO A 353 14.34 13.32 -15.24
N LEU A 354 14.72 13.63 -14.00
CA LEU A 354 14.56 12.74 -12.85
C LEU A 354 13.08 12.57 -12.48
N LEU A 355 12.31 13.65 -12.45
CA LEU A 355 10.87 13.59 -12.20
C LEU A 355 10.14 12.78 -13.27
N ARG A 356 10.55 12.92 -14.54
CA ARG A 356 10.00 12.12 -15.65
C ARG A 356 10.30 10.64 -15.48
N ALA A 357 11.52 10.28 -15.06
CA ALA A 357 11.91 8.89 -14.82
C ALA A 357 11.14 8.20 -13.69
N LEU A 358 10.66 8.98 -12.70
CA LEU A 358 9.90 8.47 -11.56
C LEU A 358 8.39 8.41 -11.79
N LYS A 359 7.87 9.07 -12.84
CA LYS A 359 6.44 9.30 -13.05
C LYS A 359 5.59 8.03 -12.97
N ASP A 360 6.01 6.98 -13.66
CA ASP A 360 5.25 5.72 -13.75
C ASP A 360 5.38 4.88 -12.46
N SER A 361 6.42 5.12 -11.66
CA SER A 361 6.66 4.46 -10.37
C SER A 361 5.90 5.11 -9.20
N LEU A 362 5.48 6.37 -9.32
CA LEU A 362 4.73 7.10 -8.28
C LEU A 362 3.45 6.39 -7.79
N PRO A 363 2.52 5.97 -8.67
CA PRO A 363 1.30 5.27 -8.23
C PRO A 363 1.61 3.90 -7.60
N LEU A 364 2.75 3.31 -7.96
CA LEU A 364 3.20 2.01 -7.46
C LEU A 364 4.02 2.12 -6.17
N SER A 365 4.31 3.31 -5.68
CA SER A 365 5.32 3.49 -4.64
C SER A 365 4.81 3.32 -3.21
N ARG A 366 3.66 3.88 -2.87
CA ARG A 366 3.11 3.80 -1.51
C ARG A 366 1.61 3.55 -1.54
N ARG A 367 1.17 2.58 -0.76
CA ARG A 367 -0.25 2.30 -0.46
C ARG A 367 -0.48 2.47 1.03
N THR A 368 -0.39 3.72 1.48
CA THR A 368 -0.62 4.09 2.89
C THR A 368 -1.91 4.88 3.05
N GLY A 369 -2.46 4.89 4.27
CA GLY A 369 -3.56 5.80 4.64
C GLY A 369 -3.14 7.27 4.80
N SER A 370 -1.88 7.63 4.49
CA SER A 370 -1.40 9.02 4.59
C SER A 370 -1.79 9.81 3.34
N ALA A 371 -2.16 11.07 3.53
CA ALA A 371 -2.46 11.98 2.43
C ALA A 371 -1.19 12.35 1.65
N GLY A 372 -1.33 12.47 0.33
CA GLY A 372 -0.30 12.99 -0.56
C GLY A 372 -0.10 14.50 -0.40
N HIS A 373 1.02 15.03 -0.91
CA HIS A 373 1.30 16.47 -0.87
C HIS A 373 0.20 17.28 -1.58
N CYS A 374 -0.21 16.86 -2.78
CA CYS A 374 -1.27 17.54 -3.54
C CYS A 374 -2.63 17.48 -2.83
N GLU A 375 -2.95 16.37 -2.16
CA GLU A 375 -4.19 16.24 -1.37
C GLU A 375 -4.17 17.25 -0.21
N LEU A 376 -3.07 17.29 0.56
CA LEU A 376 -2.89 18.23 1.67
C LEU A 376 -2.92 19.69 1.22
N ASP A 377 -2.24 20.03 0.13
CA ASP A 377 -2.28 21.37 -0.47
C ASP A 377 -3.73 21.74 -0.83
N SER A 378 -4.46 20.84 -1.48
CA SER A 378 -5.84 21.12 -1.86
C SER A 378 -6.75 21.34 -0.64
N TRP A 379 -6.61 20.55 0.43
CA TRP A 379 -7.44 20.74 1.64
C TRP A 379 -7.05 21.95 2.47
N THR A 380 -5.79 22.40 2.38
CA THR A 380 -5.34 23.60 3.09
C THR A 380 -5.67 24.88 2.33
N MET A 381 -5.74 24.82 0.99
CA MET A 381 -6.06 25.97 0.13
C MET A 381 -7.53 26.10 -0.23
N SER A 382 -8.34 25.03 -0.13
CA SER A 382 -9.73 25.02 -0.63
C SER A 382 -10.75 25.81 0.20
N SER A 383 -10.43 26.17 1.45
CA SER A 383 -11.35 26.93 2.29
C SER A 383 -10.62 27.99 3.12
N SER A 384 -11.29 29.12 3.37
CA SER A 384 -10.77 30.19 4.26
C SER A 384 -10.47 29.71 5.68
N THR A 385 -11.04 28.57 6.08
CA THR A 385 -10.84 27.91 7.38
C THR A 385 -9.86 26.72 7.32
N GLY A 386 -9.11 26.58 6.22
CA GLY A 386 -8.11 25.53 6.01
C GLY A 386 -8.68 24.11 6.04
N MET A 387 -7.90 23.17 6.57
CA MET A 387 -8.23 21.74 6.53
C MET A 387 -9.49 21.37 7.32
N VAL A 388 -9.80 22.12 8.39
CA VAL A 388 -11.01 21.93 9.20
C VAL A 388 -12.27 22.27 8.41
N GLY A 389 -12.23 23.38 7.66
CA GLY A 389 -13.31 23.75 6.75
C GLY A 389 -13.52 22.74 5.64
N ALA A 390 -12.42 22.26 5.06
CA ALA A 390 -12.48 21.22 4.03
C ALA A 390 -13.20 19.96 4.55
N LEU A 391 -12.95 19.53 5.80
CA LEU A 391 -13.66 18.38 6.39
C LEU A 391 -15.16 18.65 6.60
N ARG A 392 -15.53 19.83 7.11
CA ARG A 392 -16.95 20.21 7.26
C ARG A 392 -17.65 20.20 5.91
N HIS A 393 -17.03 20.81 4.90
CA HIS A 393 -17.54 20.81 3.55
C HIS A 393 -17.75 19.39 3.00
N THR A 394 -16.81 18.47 3.23
CA THR A 394 -16.96 17.07 2.84
C THR A 394 -18.19 16.41 3.50
N VAL A 395 -18.44 16.64 4.79
CA VAL A 395 -19.64 16.12 5.47
C VAL A 395 -20.90 16.71 4.84
N GLN A 396 -20.92 18.02 4.57
CA GLN A 396 -22.05 18.69 3.92
C GLN A 396 -22.35 18.13 2.54
N VAL A 397 -21.31 17.94 1.71
CA VAL A 397 -21.44 17.37 0.36
C VAL A 397 -21.94 15.92 0.44
N MET A 398 -21.45 15.12 1.40
CA MET A 398 -21.94 13.75 1.60
C MET A 398 -23.41 13.71 2.04
N VAL A 399 -23.84 14.61 2.93
CA VAL A 399 -25.25 14.73 3.32
C VAL A 399 -26.09 15.11 2.11
N GLN A 400 -25.70 16.13 1.34
CA GLN A 400 -26.41 16.56 0.12
C GLN A 400 -26.49 15.45 -0.94
N TRP A 401 -25.41 14.69 -1.11
CA TRP A 401 -25.38 13.53 -1.99
C TRP A 401 -26.40 12.48 -1.56
N ALA A 402 -26.42 12.13 -0.26
CA ALA A 402 -27.35 11.15 0.31
C ALA A 402 -28.83 11.59 0.27
N MET A 403 -29.11 12.90 0.22
CA MET A 403 -30.47 13.42 0.09
C MET A 403 -31.10 13.16 -1.29
N HIS A 404 -30.28 13.13 -2.35
CA HIS A 404 -30.78 12.96 -3.73
C HIS A 404 -29.99 11.89 -4.50
N PRO A 405 -30.09 10.60 -4.12
CA PRO A 405 -29.29 9.54 -4.74
C PRO A 405 -29.52 9.37 -6.24
N ALA A 406 -30.72 9.70 -6.72
CA ALA A 406 -31.11 9.58 -8.13
C ALA A 406 -30.65 10.75 -9.02
N ASN A 407 -30.53 11.96 -8.47
CA ASN A 407 -30.12 13.15 -9.23
C ASN A 407 -28.61 13.42 -9.15
N ASN A 408 -27.95 12.98 -8.08
CA ASN A 408 -26.50 13.13 -7.89
C ASN A 408 -25.76 11.86 -8.38
N MET A 409 -25.68 11.69 -9.70
CA MET A 409 -25.03 10.51 -10.32
C MET A 409 -23.51 10.44 -10.09
N ILE A 410 -22.88 11.53 -9.64
CA ILE A 410 -21.44 11.58 -9.33
C ILE A 410 -21.27 11.45 -7.82
N PRO A 411 -20.60 10.40 -7.32
CA PRO A 411 -20.27 10.27 -5.90
C PRO A 411 -19.47 11.48 -5.42
N SER A 412 -19.73 11.93 -4.19
CA SER A 412 -18.87 12.93 -3.54
C SER A 412 -17.41 12.46 -3.54
N SER A 413 -16.45 13.37 -3.77
CA SER A 413 -15.00 13.08 -3.75
C SER A 413 -14.46 12.85 -2.33
N TYR A 414 -15.11 11.96 -1.57
CA TYR A 414 -14.70 11.60 -0.22
C TYR A 414 -13.51 10.63 -0.26
N THR A 415 -12.45 10.98 0.45
CA THR A 415 -11.35 10.09 0.77
C THR A 415 -11.15 10.05 2.27
N HIS A 416 -11.16 8.86 2.86
CA HIS A 416 -10.98 8.69 4.30
C HIS A 416 -9.61 9.22 4.79
N ARG A 417 -8.63 9.37 3.88
CA ARG A 417 -7.33 10.00 4.17
C ARG A 417 -7.48 11.42 4.69
N GLN A 418 -8.51 12.16 4.29
CA GLN A 418 -8.79 13.50 4.80
C GLN A 418 -9.09 13.47 6.31
N LEU A 419 -9.94 12.53 6.74
CA LEU A 419 -10.28 12.37 8.16
C LEU A 419 -9.06 11.93 8.99
N ILE A 420 -8.27 11.00 8.46
CA ILE A 420 -7.02 10.56 9.10
C ILE A 420 -6.04 11.73 9.22
N ALA A 421 -5.84 12.52 8.16
CA ALA A 421 -4.93 13.67 8.15
C ALA A 421 -5.36 14.73 9.17
N VAL A 422 -6.64 15.12 9.19
CA VAL A 422 -7.18 16.07 10.17
C VAL A 422 -6.97 15.53 11.59
N THR A 423 -7.32 14.27 11.84
CA THR A 423 -7.15 13.63 13.16
C THR A 423 -5.71 13.63 13.64
N ARG A 424 -4.72 13.47 12.75
CA ARG A 424 -3.30 13.55 13.10
C ARG A 424 -2.82 14.96 13.38
N VAL A 425 -3.36 15.98 12.71
CA VAL A 425 -2.93 17.38 12.86
C VAL A 425 -3.54 18.05 14.09
N ILE A 426 -4.85 17.89 14.31
CA ILE A 426 -5.57 18.58 15.40
C ILE A 426 -5.92 17.65 16.59
N GLY A 427 -5.76 16.34 16.44
CA GLY A 427 -6.07 15.34 17.45
C GLY A 427 -7.52 14.86 17.43
N ALA A 428 -7.74 13.59 17.81
CA ALA A 428 -9.05 12.93 17.76
C ALA A 428 -10.16 13.64 18.54
N LYS A 429 -9.84 14.24 19.71
CA LYS A 429 -10.82 14.98 20.51
C LYS A 429 -11.35 16.23 19.80
N ARG A 430 -10.48 16.97 19.10
CA ARG A 430 -10.89 18.16 18.35
C ARG A 430 -11.63 17.75 17.07
N THR A 431 -11.17 16.72 16.36
CA THR A 431 -11.88 16.19 15.19
C THR A 431 -13.29 15.73 15.53
N LEU A 432 -13.47 14.98 16.62
CA LEU A 432 -14.81 14.51 17.00
C LEU A 432 -15.76 15.65 17.37
N ARG A 433 -15.26 16.70 18.05
CA ARG A 433 -16.05 17.92 18.31
C ARG A 433 -16.51 18.58 17.02
N LEU A 434 -15.63 18.72 16.04
CA LEU A 434 -15.98 19.28 14.73
C LEU A 434 -17.09 18.49 14.03
N LEU A 435 -17.05 17.15 14.11
CA LEU A 435 -18.09 16.29 13.56
C LEU A 435 -19.42 16.43 14.32
N VAL A 436 -19.37 16.55 15.64
CA VAL A 436 -20.55 16.78 16.50
C VAL A 436 -21.19 18.15 16.22
N ASP A 437 -20.37 19.19 16.02
CA ASP A 437 -20.84 20.53 15.65
C ASP A 437 -21.54 20.52 14.28
N GLU A 438 -21.02 19.76 13.31
CA GLU A 438 -21.67 19.61 12.01
C GLU A 438 -22.98 18.80 12.12
N ILE A 439 -23.04 17.76 12.96
CA ILE A 439 -24.29 17.05 13.25
C ILE A 439 -25.33 18.02 13.83
N ARG A 440 -24.93 18.91 14.74
CA ARG A 440 -25.82 19.94 15.30
C ARG A 440 -26.36 20.84 14.19
N SER A 441 -25.49 21.43 13.38
CA SER A 441 -25.87 22.34 12.29
C SER A 441 -26.80 21.68 11.26
N GLN A 442 -26.51 20.44 10.87
CA GLN A 442 -27.35 19.70 9.91
C GLN A 442 -28.66 19.21 10.54
N SER A 443 -28.68 18.93 11.84
CA SER A 443 -29.91 18.56 12.55
C SER A 443 -30.87 19.74 12.64
N GLU A 444 -30.35 20.96 12.88
CA GLU A 444 -31.15 22.20 12.84
C GLU A 444 -31.70 22.48 11.43
N ALA A 445 -30.96 22.10 10.39
CA ALA A 445 -31.40 22.17 9.00
C ALA A 445 -32.41 21.06 8.58
N GLY A 446 -32.75 20.12 9.48
CA GLY A 446 -33.70 19.03 9.24
C GLY A 446 -33.11 17.72 8.73
N ASN A 447 -31.77 17.61 8.65
CA ASN A 447 -31.06 16.49 8.02
C ASN A 447 -30.51 15.48 9.03
N ALA A 448 -31.10 15.41 10.23
CA ALA A 448 -30.55 14.69 11.37
C ALA A 448 -30.23 13.21 11.06
N SER A 449 -31.18 12.45 10.50
CA SER A 449 -30.97 11.01 10.24
C SER A 449 -29.77 10.74 9.32
N ILE A 450 -29.65 11.52 8.25
CA ILE A 450 -28.62 11.36 7.22
C ILE A 450 -27.23 11.74 7.76
N VAL A 451 -27.13 12.85 8.50
CA VAL A 451 -25.83 13.26 9.05
C VAL A 451 -25.30 12.27 10.11
N TYR A 452 -26.18 11.65 10.91
CA TYR A 452 -25.77 10.57 11.83
C TYR A 452 -25.24 9.34 11.09
N ASP A 453 -25.82 9.00 9.93
CA ASP A 453 -25.33 7.89 9.09
C ASP A 453 -23.96 8.22 8.47
N VAL A 454 -23.82 9.41 7.89
CA VAL A 454 -22.56 9.86 7.27
C VAL A 454 -21.45 9.88 8.32
N VAL A 455 -21.66 10.58 9.44
CA VAL A 455 -20.64 10.70 10.49
C VAL A 455 -20.41 9.35 11.20
N GLY A 456 -21.46 8.57 11.42
CA GLY A 456 -21.35 7.21 11.96
C GLY A 456 -20.45 6.33 11.09
N ALA A 457 -20.70 6.29 9.77
CA ALA A 457 -19.89 5.54 8.82
C ALA A 457 -18.43 6.05 8.76
N MET A 458 -18.21 7.38 8.82
CA MET A 458 -16.87 7.96 8.88
C MET A 458 -16.09 7.54 10.13
N VAL A 459 -16.75 7.46 11.29
CA VAL A 459 -16.13 7.04 12.56
C VAL A 459 -15.92 5.52 12.61
N CYS A 460 -16.79 4.73 11.98
CA CYS A 460 -16.68 3.27 11.89
C CYS A 460 -15.63 2.80 10.88
N ALA A 461 -15.29 3.64 9.89
CA ALA A 461 -14.33 3.28 8.84
C ALA A 461 -13.00 2.77 9.43
N PRO A 462 -12.44 1.68 8.87
CA PRO A 462 -11.20 1.10 9.39
C PRO A 462 -10.03 2.03 9.12
N ASP A 463 -9.22 2.23 10.15
CA ASP A 463 -7.95 2.94 10.08
C ASP A 463 -6.86 2.01 10.60
N VAL A 464 -6.02 1.55 9.67
CA VAL A 464 -4.91 0.62 9.94
C VAL A 464 -3.92 1.21 10.95
N THR A 465 -3.87 2.55 11.11
CA THR A 465 -3.00 3.18 12.13
C THR A 465 -3.58 3.17 13.55
N ASN A 466 -4.80 2.65 13.71
CA ASN A 466 -5.45 2.43 15.00
C ASN A 466 -5.37 0.98 15.48
N GLU A 467 -4.87 0.04 14.67
CA GLU A 467 -4.64 -1.34 15.11
C GLU A 467 -3.36 -1.41 15.97
N ALA A 468 -3.43 -2.18 17.06
CA ALA A 468 -2.28 -2.35 17.92
C ALA A 468 -1.21 -3.19 17.20
N PRO A 469 0.07 -2.81 17.22
CA PRO A 469 1.11 -3.79 16.96
C PRO A 469 0.93 -4.96 17.94
N PRO A 470 1.26 -6.20 17.56
CA PRO A 470 1.21 -7.32 18.50
C PRO A 470 1.94 -6.93 19.78
N ASN A 471 1.34 -7.20 20.95
CA ASN A 471 1.91 -6.91 22.27
C ASN A 471 3.22 -7.71 22.45
N ASN A 472 4.30 -7.22 21.86
CA ASN A 472 5.64 -7.75 22.03
C ASN A 472 6.51 -6.59 22.53
N PRO A 473 6.98 -6.63 23.78
CA PRO A 473 7.89 -5.62 24.29
C PRO A 473 9.19 -5.70 23.49
N MET A 474 9.38 -4.77 22.56
CA MET A 474 10.66 -4.64 21.85
C MET A 474 11.67 -4.06 22.82
N LEU A 475 12.78 -4.77 23.03
CA LEU A 475 13.91 -4.27 23.81
C LEU A 475 14.75 -3.36 22.92
N ASP A 476 15.28 -2.26 23.43
CA ASP A 476 16.25 -1.45 22.71
C ASP A 476 17.62 -2.16 22.64
N ALA A 477 18.55 -1.60 21.88
CA ALA A 477 19.91 -2.14 21.73
C ALA A 477 20.71 -2.21 23.04
N SER A 478 20.19 -1.60 24.12
CA SER A 478 20.73 -1.61 25.48
C SER A 478 20.00 -2.58 26.42
N GLY A 479 19.01 -3.34 25.93
CA GLY A 479 18.25 -4.30 26.73
C GLY A 479 17.15 -3.69 27.60
N ASN A 480 16.76 -2.43 27.37
CA ASN A 480 15.63 -1.82 28.05
C ASN A 480 14.35 -1.99 27.24
N VAL A 481 13.21 -2.18 27.91
CA VAL A 481 11.90 -2.19 27.23
C VAL A 481 11.67 -0.82 26.60
N THR A 482 11.52 -0.77 25.27
CA THR A 482 11.10 0.47 24.61
C THR A 482 9.80 0.95 25.26
N ALA A 483 9.77 2.21 25.69
CA ALA A 483 8.57 2.80 26.26
C ALA A 483 7.42 2.57 25.28
N ALA A 484 6.31 1.98 25.78
CA ALA A 484 5.14 1.74 24.96
C ALA A 484 4.76 3.08 24.31
N ALA A 485 4.86 3.16 22.98
CA ALA A 485 4.57 4.39 22.26
C ALA A 485 3.19 4.89 22.71
N THR A 486 3.15 6.11 23.28
CA THR A 486 1.91 6.72 23.78
C THR A 486 0.90 6.75 22.65
N ARG A 487 -0.17 5.98 22.81
CA ARG A 487 -1.17 5.73 21.78
C ARG A 487 -1.95 7.01 21.49
N PRO A 488 -2.07 7.47 20.24
CA PRO A 488 -3.10 8.45 19.91
C PRO A 488 -4.48 7.81 20.13
N LEU A 489 -5.34 8.47 20.90
CA LEU A 489 -6.72 8.01 21.11
C LEU A 489 -7.46 7.94 19.77
N THR A 490 -8.15 6.83 19.51
CA THR A 490 -8.97 6.69 18.29
C THR A 490 -10.26 7.52 18.42
N LEU A 491 -10.87 7.92 17.30
CA LEU A 491 -12.17 8.63 17.31
C LEU A 491 -13.24 7.84 18.08
N ARG A 492 -13.22 6.50 17.99
CA ARG A 492 -14.13 5.61 18.73
C ARG A 492 -13.87 5.63 20.22
N GLN A 493 -12.61 5.55 20.66
CA GLN A 493 -12.25 5.63 22.08
C GLN A 493 -12.64 6.98 22.68
N VAL A 494 -12.39 8.07 21.95
CA VAL A 494 -12.82 9.41 22.37
C VAL A 494 -14.35 9.46 22.47
N LEU A 495 -15.09 8.95 21.49
CA LEU A 495 -16.54 8.92 21.50
C LEU A 495 -17.10 8.11 22.69
N GLY A 496 -16.52 6.94 22.98
CA GLY A 496 -16.84 6.14 24.15
C GLY A 496 -16.61 6.91 25.46
N SER A 497 -15.44 7.55 25.60
CA SER A 497 -15.14 8.36 26.79
C SER A 497 -16.08 9.56 26.97
N MET A 498 -16.51 10.20 25.86
CA MET A 498 -17.48 11.29 25.89
C MET A 498 -18.89 10.78 26.25
N ALA A 499 -19.27 9.58 25.78
CA ALA A 499 -20.54 8.95 26.12
C ALA A 499 -20.60 8.51 27.59
N GLU A 500 -19.50 8.00 28.16
CA GLU A 500 -19.40 7.70 29.59
C GLU A 500 -19.55 8.95 30.47
N GLN A 501 -19.02 10.09 29.99
CA GLN A 501 -19.14 11.38 30.65
C GLN A 501 -20.44 12.14 30.30
N ALA A 502 -21.38 11.52 29.57
CA ALA A 502 -22.61 12.16 29.11
C ALA A 502 -23.44 12.80 30.23
N ARG A 503 -23.43 12.23 31.45
CA ARG A 503 -24.13 12.82 32.62
C ARG A 503 -23.53 14.14 33.10
N LYS A 504 -22.22 14.34 32.92
CA LYS A 504 -21.54 15.61 33.23
C LYS A 504 -21.79 16.61 32.10
N LEU A 505 -21.63 16.16 30.85
CA LEU A 505 -21.95 16.94 29.67
C LEU A 505 -23.40 17.42 29.64
N GLN A 506 -24.37 16.62 30.08
CA GLN A 506 -25.79 17.00 30.09
C GLN A 506 -26.05 18.21 31.00
N LYS A 507 -25.22 18.43 32.03
CA LYS A 507 -25.33 19.58 32.92
C LYS A 507 -24.77 20.87 32.29
N GLU A 508 -23.86 20.73 31.33
CA GLU A 508 -23.20 21.85 30.64
C GLU A 508 -23.90 22.18 29.31
N ASP A 509 -24.22 21.15 28.53
CA ASP A 509 -24.92 21.22 27.25
C ASP A 509 -25.74 19.95 27.02
N ALA A 510 -27.06 20.04 27.26
CA ALA A 510 -27.99 18.93 27.10
C ALA A 510 -28.12 18.46 25.64
N MET A 511 -27.96 19.38 24.67
CA MET A 511 -28.06 19.06 23.24
C MET A 511 -26.83 18.29 22.79
N LEU A 512 -25.63 18.72 23.21
CA LEU A 512 -24.38 18.03 22.90
C LEU A 512 -24.36 16.60 23.49
N ALA A 513 -24.85 16.45 24.73
CA ALA A 513 -24.94 15.15 25.38
C ALA A 513 -25.84 14.16 24.60
N ASP A 514 -27.00 14.62 24.10
CA ASP A 514 -27.91 13.80 23.29
C ASP A 514 -27.26 13.40 21.96
N ILE A 515 -26.60 14.34 21.26
CA ILE A 515 -25.91 14.06 20.00
C ILE A 515 -24.83 12.98 20.18
N VAL A 516 -23.99 13.12 21.21
CA VAL A 516 -22.90 12.18 21.50
C VAL A 516 -23.43 10.78 21.79
N VAL A 517 -24.48 10.65 22.62
CA VAL A 517 -25.05 9.33 22.96
C VAL A 517 -25.72 8.67 21.76
N ARG A 518 -26.43 9.44 20.93
CA ARG A 518 -27.05 8.93 19.69
C ARG A 518 -26.00 8.47 18.69
N LEU A 519 -24.94 9.26 18.49
CA LEU A 519 -23.83 8.89 17.61
C LEU A 519 -23.13 7.63 18.13
N TYR A 520 -22.83 7.55 19.42
CA TYR A 520 -22.19 6.38 20.03
C TYR A 520 -23.01 5.10 19.82
N ARG A 521 -24.31 5.12 20.10
CA ARG A 521 -25.19 3.96 19.86
C ARG A 521 -25.20 3.52 18.41
N ARG A 522 -25.16 4.47 17.47
CA ARG A 522 -25.15 4.17 16.03
C ARG A 522 -23.82 3.56 15.60
N VAL A 523 -22.71 4.08 16.10
CA VAL A 523 -21.37 3.51 15.86
C VAL A 523 -21.29 2.08 16.39
N GLU A 524 -21.76 1.81 17.61
CA GLU A 524 -21.81 0.45 18.16
C GLU A 524 -22.68 -0.48 17.31
N ALA A 525 -23.84 -0.01 16.83
CA ALA A 525 -24.72 -0.80 15.96
C ALA A 525 -24.06 -1.17 14.62
N HIS A 526 -23.26 -0.28 14.03
CA HIS A 526 -22.52 -0.55 12.80
C HIS A 526 -21.36 -1.53 12.97
N MET A 527 -20.85 -1.71 14.20
CA MET A 527 -19.73 -2.62 14.49
C MET A 527 -20.18 -4.06 14.74
N VAL A 528 -21.49 -4.32 14.92
CA VAL A 528 -22.01 -5.68 15.05
C VAL A 528 -21.93 -6.38 13.70
N LEU A 529 -21.07 -7.40 13.61
CA LEU A 529 -20.99 -8.28 12.44
C LEU A 529 -22.38 -8.86 12.14
N PRO A 530 -22.92 -8.69 10.92
CA PRO A 530 -24.15 -9.37 10.56
C PRO A 530 -23.91 -10.87 10.63
N GLN A 531 -24.75 -11.59 11.39
CA GLN A 531 -24.78 -13.05 11.33
C GLN A 531 -24.98 -13.46 9.87
N PRO A 532 -24.24 -14.45 9.35
CA PRO A 532 -24.46 -14.93 8.00
C PRO A 532 -25.92 -15.36 7.90
N ARG A 533 -26.72 -14.56 7.18
CA ARG A 533 -28.05 -15.01 6.81
C ARG A 533 -27.84 -16.29 6.02
N ALA A 534 -28.52 -17.36 6.43
CA ALA A 534 -28.72 -18.52 5.56
C ALA A 534 -29.07 -17.99 4.16
N MET A 535 -28.51 -18.65 3.13
CA MET A 535 -28.60 -18.33 1.71
C MET A 535 -29.79 -17.45 1.35
N LEU A 536 -29.60 -16.44 0.49
CA LEU A 536 -30.67 -15.61 -0.07
C LEU A 536 -31.76 -16.49 -0.71
N GLU A 537 -32.66 -17.03 0.10
CA GLU A 537 -33.90 -17.65 -0.31
C GLU A 537 -34.82 -16.48 -0.67
N ALA A 538 -35.11 -16.36 -1.96
CA ALA A 538 -36.18 -15.48 -2.40
C ALA A 538 -37.48 -15.88 -1.68
N PRO A 539 -38.34 -14.93 -1.30
CA PRO A 539 -39.60 -15.24 -0.63
C PRO A 539 -40.49 -16.00 -1.62
N GLY A 540 -40.68 -17.31 -1.40
CA GLY A 540 -41.59 -18.07 -2.27
C GLY A 540 -41.62 -19.59 -2.16
N ILE A 541 -40.71 -20.27 -1.46
CA ILE A 541 -40.78 -21.74 -1.32
C ILE A 541 -40.34 -22.14 0.08
N GLN A 542 -41.29 -22.51 0.94
CA GLN A 542 -40.99 -23.21 2.18
C GLN A 542 -40.50 -24.63 1.84
N LEU A 543 -39.21 -24.89 2.06
CA LEU A 543 -38.72 -26.26 2.22
C LEU A 543 -38.35 -26.45 3.70
N ASP A 544 -39.18 -27.24 4.37
CA ASP A 544 -39.01 -27.66 5.76
C ASP A 544 -37.72 -28.49 5.89
N LEU A 545 -36.68 -27.87 6.47
CA LEU A 545 -35.41 -28.52 6.81
C LEU A 545 -35.29 -28.76 8.31
N THR A 546 -36.36 -29.28 8.93
CA THR A 546 -36.28 -29.88 10.27
C THR A 546 -36.06 -31.40 10.20
N ALA A 547 -34.94 -31.85 9.63
CA ALA A 547 -34.46 -33.21 9.85
C ALA A 547 -32.95 -33.37 9.58
N GLY A 548 -32.20 -33.54 10.67
CA GLY A 548 -31.09 -34.50 10.69
C GLY A 548 -29.69 -33.97 10.37
N GLY A 549 -29.02 -33.42 11.38
CA GLY A 549 -27.56 -33.56 11.47
C GLY A 549 -27.19 -34.98 11.88
N SER A 550 -26.52 -35.72 11.01
CA SER A 550 -25.55 -36.80 11.32
C SER A 550 -25.21 -37.58 10.04
N GLY A 551 -23.91 -37.78 9.75
CA GLY A 551 -23.47 -38.82 8.81
C GLY A 551 -22.39 -38.38 7.82
N LEU A 552 -21.13 -38.53 8.22
CA LEU A 552 -20.00 -38.74 7.32
C LEU A 552 -20.12 -40.14 6.67
N GLY A 553 -19.82 -40.29 5.38
CA GLY A 553 -19.46 -41.60 4.78
C GLY A 553 -19.89 -41.81 3.32
N ASP A 554 -18.90 -42.18 2.49
CA ASP A 554 -18.92 -42.90 1.20
C ASP A 554 -19.57 -42.26 -0.04
N VAL A 555 -18.79 -41.84 -1.06
CA VAL A 555 -18.15 -42.57 -2.20
C VAL A 555 -19.09 -43.31 -3.15
N ASP A 556 -18.89 -43.00 -4.44
CA ASP A 556 -19.18 -43.80 -5.64
C ASP A 556 -20.62 -44.29 -5.87
N ALA A 557 -21.38 -43.55 -6.69
CA ALA A 557 -22.24 -44.10 -7.75
C ALA A 557 -23.10 -43.01 -8.42
N MET A 558 -22.59 -42.34 -9.46
CA MET A 558 -23.45 -41.90 -10.59
C MET A 558 -22.68 -41.50 -11.85
N ALA A 559 -21.70 -42.31 -12.23
CA ALA A 559 -21.17 -42.34 -13.59
C ALA A 559 -21.65 -43.63 -14.26
N ALA A 560 -22.84 -43.58 -14.88
CA ALA A 560 -23.29 -44.44 -15.99
C ALA A 560 -24.82 -44.40 -16.12
N ALA A 561 -25.36 -43.48 -16.93
CA ALA A 561 -26.63 -43.71 -17.61
C ALA A 561 -26.80 -42.72 -18.78
N ALA A 562 -26.73 -43.27 -19.99
CA ALA A 562 -27.26 -42.76 -21.27
C ALA A 562 -26.65 -41.44 -21.80
N GLY A 563 -25.92 -41.40 -22.92
CA GLY A 563 -25.90 -42.31 -24.06
C GLY A 563 -26.96 -41.92 -25.09
N ASP A 564 -26.49 -41.22 -26.13
CA ASP A 564 -26.98 -41.19 -27.50
C ASP A 564 -28.23 -40.36 -27.85
N MET A 565 -28.03 -39.31 -28.65
CA MET A 565 -28.83 -38.99 -29.85
C MET A 565 -28.22 -37.80 -30.60
N SER A 566 -27.57 -38.15 -31.71
CA SER A 566 -27.14 -37.26 -32.80
C SER A 566 -28.34 -36.74 -33.61
N LEU A 567 -28.29 -35.48 -34.08
CA LEU A 567 -28.58 -35.02 -35.46
C LEU A 567 -29.05 -33.55 -35.50
N GLY A 568 -28.46 -32.77 -36.42
CA GLY A 568 -29.21 -31.76 -37.16
C GLY A 568 -28.63 -30.34 -37.22
N VAL A 569 -27.60 -30.13 -38.04
CA VAL A 569 -27.31 -28.84 -38.69
C VAL A 569 -28.28 -28.70 -39.88
N PRO A 570 -29.00 -27.57 -40.06
CA PRO A 570 -28.54 -26.48 -40.95
C PRO A 570 -28.99 -25.09 -40.45
N GLY A 571 -28.52 -23.93 -40.92
CA GLY A 571 -27.75 -23.57 -42.08
C GLY A 571 -27.79 -22.04 -42.21
N VAL A 572 -26.70 -21.52 -42.75
CA VAL A 572 -26.39 -20.16 -43.20
C VAL A 572 -27.57 -19.39 -43.81
N VAL A 573 -27.77 -18.12 -43.38
CA VAL A 573 -28.22 -17.03 -44.28
C VAL A 573 -27.50 -15.73 -43.92
N ALA A 574 -26.81 -15.18 -44.91
CA ALA A 574 -26.19 -13.86 -44.94
C ALA A 574 -27.17 -12.80 -45.45
N GLY A 575 -26.97 -11.55 -45.04
CA GLY A 575 -27.59 -10.34 -45.63
C GLY A 575 -27.28 -9.13 -44.75
N ALA A 576 -26.19 -8.40 -44.97
CA ALA A 576 -26.03 -7.33 -45.97
C ALA A 576 -26.86 -6.06 -45.67
N GLY A 577 -26.16 -4.93 -45.46
CA GLY A 577 -26.62 -3.65 -45.99
C GLY A 577 -26.56 -2.42 -45.08
N GLY A 578 -25.58 -1.54 -45.35
CA GLY A 578 -25.71 -0.07 -45.27
C GLY A 578 -25.59 0.56 -43.88
N GLY A 579 -24.81 1.61 -43.63
CA GLY A 579 -24.18 2.57 -44.52
C GLY A 579 -24.54 3.99 -44.07
N GLY A 580 -23.56 4.71 -43.52
CA GLY A 580 -23.42 6.17 -43.64
C GLY A 580 -24.11 7.07 -42.59
N GLY A 581 -23.35 8.08 -42.12
CA GLY A 581 -23.93 9.29 -41.53
C GLY A 581 -23.07 9.94 -40.46
N GLY A 582 -22.01 10.65 -40.87
CA GLY A 582 -21.26 11.54 -39.98
C GLY A 582 -21.98 12.86 -39.71
N GLY A 583 -21.59 13.53 -38.63
CA GLY A 583 -22.02 14.89 -38.30
C GLY A 583 -21.26 15.42 -37.08
N GLY A 584 -20.34 16.34 -37.31
CA GLY A 584 -19.57 17.04 -36.28
C GLY A 584 -20.17 18.41 -35.88
N GLY A 585 -19.56 19.00 -34.84
CA GLY A 585 -19.81 20.34 -34.32
C GLY A 585 -19.76 20.29 -32.78
N GLY A 586 -19.01 21.08 -32.01
CA GLY A 586 -18.25 22.30 -32.28
C GLY A 586 -18.63 23.39 -31.27
N GLY A 587 -17.77 23.67 -30.28
CA GLY A 587 -17.49 25.01 -29.75
C GLY A 587 -18.24 25.58 -28.53
N GLY A 588 -17.46 26.22 -27.62
CA GLY A 588 -17.83 27.32 -26.71
C GLY A 588 -17.98 26.91 -25.22
N GLY A 589 -17.23 27.38 -24.22
CA GLY A 589 -16.36 28.56 -24.08
C GLY A 589 -17.12 29.72 -23.40
N LEU A 590 -16.90 29.97 -22.10
CA LEU A 590 -17.10 31.28 -21.46
C LEU A 590 -16.54 31.32 -20.02
N ASP A 591 -15.42 32.04 -19.88
CA ASP A 591 -14.90 32.62 -18.65
C ASP A 591 -15.84 33.71 -18.12
N THR A 592 -15.91 33.86 -16.79
CA THR A 592 -16.26 35.14 -16.16
C THR A 592 -15.29 35.43 -15.02
N THR A 593 -14.41 36.37 -15.30
CA THR A 593 -13.55 37.09 -14.36
C THR A 593 -14.38 38.12 -13.60
N GLY A 594 -14.14 38.22 -12.29
CA GLY A 594 -14.74 39.22 -11.42
C GLY A 594 -13.80 39.53 -10.27
N ASP A 595 -12.80 40.36 -10.55
CA ASP A 595 -11.98 41.03 -9.54
C ASP A 595 -12.85 41.98 -8.71
N GLY A 596 -12.72 41.88 -7.39
CA GLY A 596 -13.36 42.74 -6.41
C GLY A 596 -12.57 42.73 -5.12
N ASP A 597 -11.57 43.61 -5.04
CA ASP A 597 -10.93 44.06 -3.81
C ASP A 597 -11.99 44.39 -2.75
N LEU A 598 -11.91 43.77 -1.57
CA LEU A 598 -12.47 44.36 -0.36
C LEU A 598 -11.76 43.83 0.89
N PHE A 599 -10.48 44.21 1.06
CA PHE A 599 -9.85 44.28 2.37
C PHE A 599 -10.72 45.14 3.29
N GLY A 600 -11.47 44.50 4.19
CA GLY A 600 -12.29 45.18 5.18
C GLY A 600 -12.76 44.21 6.26
N GLY A 601 -12.32 44.44 7.49
CA GLY A 601 -12.96 43.86 8.68
C GLY A 601 -12.13 42.82 9.44
N LEU A 602 -11.06 43.30 10.08
CA LEU A 602 -10.61 42.72 11.35
C LEU A 602 -11.77 42.83 12.35
N ASP A 603 -12.33 41.71 12.79
CA ASP A 603 -13.01 41.65 14.09
C ASP A 603 -12.46 40.48 14.92
N THR A 604 -11.65 40.89 15.89
CA THR A 604 -11.06 40.11 16.96
C THR A 604 -12.08 40.01 18.09
N SER A 605 -12.91 38.97 18.11
CA SER A 605 -13.76 38.69 19.27
C SER A 605 -14.37 37.29 19.23
N MET A 606 -13.62 36.26 19.68
CA MET A 606 -14.25 35.08 20.32
C MET A 606 -13.26 34.25 21.15
N ASP A 607 -12.45 34.90 21.99
CA ASP A 607 -11.82 34.25 23.14
C ASP A 607 -12.80 34.25 24.32
N MET A 608 -13.71 33.27 24.36
CA MET A 608 -14.56 33.09 25.54
C MET A 608 -15.07 31.65 25.72
N PHE A 609 -14.19 30.66 25.81
CA PHE A 609 -14.53 29.39 26.51
C PHE A 609 -13.29 28.82 27.19
N GLY A 610 -13.09 29.21 28.45
CA GLY A 610 -12.04 28.68 29.32
C GLY A 610 -12.26 27.19 29.60
N TRP A 611 -11.40 26.36 28.99
CA TRP A 611 -11.35 24.90 29.19
C TRP A 611 -9.91 24.40 29.41
N ASP A 612 -9.00 25.27 29.86
CA ASP A 612 -7.64 24.92 30.32
C ASP A 612 -7.67 24.45 31.79
N GLY A 613 -8.47 23.42 32.05
CA GLY A 613 -8.69 22.92 33.40
C GLY A 613 -8.90 21.41 33.43
N MET A 614 -8.02 20.62 32.82
CA MET A 614 -7.88 19.21 33.18
C MET A 614 -6.48 18.71 32.80
N ASP A 615 -5.75 18.28 33.85
CA ASP A 615 -4.36 17.81 33.91
C ASP A 615 -3.78 17.24 32.60
N LEU A 616 -2.72 17.92 32.15
CA LEU A 616 -1.73 17.43 31.19
C LEU A 616 -0.50 16.82 31.91
N THR A 617 -0.71 16.14 33.05
CA THR A 617 0.39 15.45 33.73
C THR A 617 -0.03 14.04 34.12
N GLY A 618 0.47 13.07 33.35
CA GLY A 618 0.49 11.66 33.68
C GLY A 618 1.52 11.00 32.77
N ASN A 619 2.78 11.07 33.21
CA ASN A 619 3.98 10.48 32.59
C ASN A 619 3.76 9.06 32.06
#